data_AF-A0A2L2YS14-F1
#
_entry.id   AF-A0A2L2YS14-F1
#
_cell.length_a   1.000
_cell.length_b   1.000
_cell.length_c   1.000
_cell.angle_alpha   90.00
_cell.angle_beta   90.00
_cell.angle_gamma   90.00
#
_symmetry.space_group_name_H-M   'P 1'
#
loop_
_entity.id
_entity.type
_entity.pdbx_description
1 polymer ?
#
loop_
_entity_poly.entity_id
_entity_poly.type
_entity_poly.pdbx_seq_one_letter_code
_entity_poly.pdbx_strand_id
1 'polypeptide(L)' 'LDAMEPPSRQLDKPLRLPLLDVYKIGGIGSVPVGRVETGFLKPGTVVTFPPANITTEVKNVSVKEL' A
#
# COMPACT_ATOMS: atom_id res chain seq x y z
N LEU A 1 -22.40 -14.21 -9.08
CA LEU A 1 -21.08 -13.65 -8.69
C LEU A 1 -20.48 -14.48 -7.56
N ASP A 2 -21.27 -14.88 -6.57
CA ASP A 2 -20.80 -15.67 -5.41
C ASP A 2 -20.28 -17.08 -5.73
N ALA A 3 -20.54 -17.59 -6.93
CA ALA A 3 -20.06 -18.89 -7.40
C ALA A 3 -18.67 -18.83 -8.08
N MET A 4 -18.10 -17.63 -8.28
CA MET A 4 -16.76 -17.48 -8.85
C MET A 4 -15.70 -17.55 -7.75
N GLU A 5 -14.68 -18.38 -7.94
CA GLU A 5 -13.54 -18.42 -7.02
C GLU A 5 -12.73 -17.11 -7.12
N PRO A 6 -12.41 -16.47 -5.99
CA PRO A 6 -11.59 -15.28 -6.00
C PRO A 6 -10.16 -15.62 -6.47
N PRO A 7 -9.51 -14.72 -7.20
CA PRO A 7 -8.15 -14.95 -7.65
C PRO A 7 -7.19 -15.09 -6.45
N SER A 8 -6.17 -15.93 -6.61
CA SER A 8 -5.15 -16.13 -5.58
C SER A 8 -4.36 -14.84 -5.34
N ARG A 9 -4.24 -14.42 -4.08
CA ARG A 9 -3.39 -13.29 -3.69
C ARG A 9 -1.93 -13.72 -3.66
N GLN A 10 -1.05 -12.97 -4.31
CA GLN A 10 0.38 -13.28 -4.38
C GLN A 10 1.14 -12.65 -3.20
N LEU A 11 1.02 -13.27 -2.01
CA LEU A 11 1.59 -12.74 -0.76
C LEU A 11 3.10 -12.97 -0.62
N ASP A 12 3.63 -14.02 -1.26
CA ASP A 12 5.06 -14.40 -1.17
C ASP A 12 5.97 -13.54 -2.06
N LYS A 13 5.36 -12.72 -2.93
CA LYS A 13 6.10 -11.80 -3.80
C LYS A 13 6.45 -10.51 -3.06
N PRO A 14 7.53 -9.81 -3.44
CA PRO A 14 7.89 -8.53 -2.85
C PRO A 14 6.76 -7.51 -2.98
N LEU A 15 6.59 -6.65 -1.98
CA LEU A 15 5.55 -5.62 -1.97
C LEU A 15 5.62 -4.74 -3.23
N ARG A 16 4.50 -4.61 -3.93
CA ARG A 16 4.28 -3.58 -4.97
C ARG A 16 2.94 -2.91 -4.73
N LEU A 17 3.00 -1.60 -4.53
CA LEU A 17 1.86 -0.74 -4.28
C LEU A 17 1.94 0.46 -5.23
N PRO A 18 1.37 0.37 -6.45
CA PRO A 18 1.24 1.51 -7.35
C PRO A 18 0.40 2.62 -6.70
N LEU A 19 0.93 3.84 -6.71
CA LEU A 19 0.24 4.99 -6.15
C LEU A 19 -0.81 5.50 -7.13
N LEU A 20 -2.03 5.67 -6.61
CA LEU A 20 -3.11 6.36 -7.29
C LEU A 20 -3.05 7.86 -7.01
N ASP A 21 -2.96 8.21 -5.72
CA ASP A 21 -2.95 9.60 -5.25
C ASP A 21 -2.06 9.75 -4.02
N VAL A 22 -1.68 10.99 -3.73
CA VAL A 22 -0.94 11.34 -2.51
C VAL A 22 -1.58 12.59 -1.89
N TYR A 23 -1.99 12.47 -0.64
CA TYR A 23 -2.56 13.58 0.13
C TYR A 23 -1.54 14.11 1.15
N LYS A 24 -1.63 15.41 1.46
CA LYS A 24 -0.92 16.01 2.60
C LYS A 24 -1.94 16.42 3.63
N ILE A 25 -1.96 15.75 4.77
CA ILE A 25 -2.90 16.02 5.85
C ILE A 25 -2.14 16.69 7.00
N GLY A 26 -2.61 17.86 7.43
CA GLY A 26 -2.03 18.59 8.55
C GLY A 26 -1.98 17.72 9.81
N GLY A 27 -0.83 17.67 10.48
CA GLY A 27 -0.62 16.88 11.70
C GLY A 27 -0.36 15.38 11.48
N ILE A 28 -0.63 14.82 10.28
CA ILE A 28 -0.35 13.42 9.94
C ILE A 28 0.87 13.32 9.01
N GLY A 29 0.97 14.25 8.04
CA GLY A 29 2.00 14.26 7.01
C GLY A 29 1.48 13.74 5.67
N SER A 30 2.36 13.10 4.90
CA SER A 30 2.05 12.57 3.57
C SER A 30 1.36 11.21 3.65
N VAL A 31 0.20 11.08 3.00
CA VAL A 31 -0.62 9.88 2.98
C VAL A 31 -0.75 9.39 1.54
N PRO A 32 0.08 8.42 1.11
CA PRO A 32 -0.04 7.80 -0.20
C PRO A 32 -1.22 6.81 -0.23
N VAL A 33 -1.95 6.79 -1.35
CA VAL A 33 -3.09 5.90 -1.58
C VAL A 33 -2.86 5.11 -2.85
N GLY A 34 -3.19 3.82 -2.82
CA GLY A 34 -3.01 2.93 -3.96
C GLY A 34 -3.51 1.53 -3.68
N ARG A 35 -3.35 0.64 -4.67
CA ARG A 35 -3.72 -0.77 -4.55
C ARG A 35 -2.47 -1.62 -4.30
N VAL A 36 -2.55 -2.54 -3.36
CA VAL A 36 -1.52 -3.56 -3.19
C VAL A 36 -1.72 -4.62 -4.28
N GLU A 37 -0.77 -4.70 -5.20
CA GLU A 37 -0.80 -5.68 -6.31
C GLU A 37 -0.09 -6.99 -5.93
N THR A 38 0.98 -6.91 -5.14
CA THR A 38 1.72 -8.08 -4.63
C THR A 38 2.28 -7.81 -3.24
N GLY A 39 2.54 -8.88 -2.49
CA GLY A 39 3.05 -8.82 -1.12
C GLY A 39 2.01 -8.35 -0.11
N PHE A 40 2.48 -7.94 1.07
CA PHE A 40 1.66 -7.39 2.14
C PHE A 40 2.31 -6.13 2.72
N LEU A 41 1.49 -5.26 3.31
CA LEU A 41 1.94 -4.03 3.98
C LEU A 41 1.41 -4.01 5.41
N LYS A 42 2.29 -3.69 6.35
CA LYS A 42 1.95 -3.52 7.78
C LYS A 42 2.63 -2.27 8.35
N PRO A 43 2.07 -1.65 9.41
CA PRO A 43 2.78 -0.63 10.17
C PRO A 43 4.17 -1.12 10.62
N GLY A 44 5.14 -0.21 10.64
CA GLY A 44 6.56 -0.50 10.92
C GLY A 44 7.34 -1.03 9.71
N THR A 45 6.70 -1.31 8.57
CA THR A 45 7.42 -1.69 7.35
C THR A 45 8.20 -0.50 6.81
N VAL A 46 9.48 -0.69 6.52
CA VAL A 46 10.29 0.29 5.78
C VAL A 46 10.03 0.09 4.29
N VAL A 47 9.56 1.15 3.62
CA VAL A 47 9.22 1.14 2.20
C VAL A 47 10.07 2.15 1.44
N THR A 48 10.32 1.86 0.17
CA THR A 48 11.06 2.74 -0.74
C THR A 48 10.19 3.12 -1.92
N PHE A 49 10.14 4.42 -2.23
CA PHE A 49 9.39 4.99 -3.33
C PHE A 49 10.30 5.32 -4.52
N PRO A 50 10.29 4.52 -5.60
CA PRO A 50 10.94 4.86 -6.86
C PRO A 50 10.13 5.93 -7.62
N PRO A 51 10.75 6.69 -8.55
CA PRO A 51 12.17 6.65 -8.93
C PRO A 51 13.08 7.49 -7.99
N ALA A 52 12.50 8.29 -7.09
CA ALA A 52 13.27 9.17 -6.21
C ALA A 52 14.05 8.42 -5.11
N ASN A 53 13.82 7.10 -4.96
CA ASN A 53 14.45 6.22 -3.96
C ASN A 53 14.30 6.72 -2.53
N ILE A 54 13.18 7.39 -2.23
CA ILE A 54 12.87 7.89 -0.89
C ILE A 54 12.46 6.70 -0.03
N THR A 55 13.15 6.49 1.10
CA THR A 55 12.86 5.41 2.02
C THR A 55 12.28 5.97 3.32
N THR A 56 11.18 5.38 3.80
CA THR A 56 10.51 5.80 5.03
C THR A 56 9.80 4.62 5.70
N GLU A 57 9.48 4.78 6.98
CA GLU A 57 8.72 3.81 7.76
C GLU A 57 7.21 4.10 7.66
N VAL A 58 6.41 3.06 7.43
CA VAL A 58 4.95 3.16 7.41
C VAL A 58 4.42 3.24 8.83
N LYS A 59 3.80 4.37 9.19
CA LYS A 59 3.25 4.59 10.54
C LYS A 59 1.88 3.95 10.75
N ASN A 60 1.00 4.00 9.76
CA ASN A 60 -0.34 3.44 9.82
C ASN A 60 -0.77 2.95 8.43
N VAL A 61 -1.71 2.00 8.39
CA VAL A 61 -2.33 1.47 7.17
C VAL A 61 -3.84 1.45 7.39
N SER A 62 -4.57 2.12 6.50
CA SER A 62 -6.04 2.14 6.50
C SER A 62 -6.55 1.60 5.17
N VAL A 63 -7.63 0.82 5.21
CA VAL A 63 -8.36 0.38 4.01
C VAL A 63 -9.66 1.15 3.96
N LYS A 64 -9.98 1.71 2.80
CA LYS A 64 -11.29 2.34 2.60
C LYS A 64 -12.34 1.22 2.59
N GLU A 65 -13.22 1.22 3.59
CA GLU A 65 -14.45 0.43 3.52
C GLU A 65 -15.33 1.07 2.43
N LEU A 66 -15.81 0.23 1.51
CA LEU A 66 -16.79 0.61 0.48
C LEU A 66 -18.20 0.39 1.01
#